data_AF-A0AAN0M719-F1
#
_entry.id   AF-A0AAN0M719-F1
#
_cell.length_a   1.000
_cell.length_b   1.000
_cell.length_c   1.000
_cell.angle_alpha   90.00
_cell.angle_beta   90.00
_cell.angle_gamma   90.00
#
_symmetry.space_group_name_H-M   'P 1'
#
loop_
_entity.id
_entity.type
_entity.pdbx_description
1 polymer ?
#
loop_
_entity_poly.entity_id
_entity_poly.type
_entity_poly.pdbx_seq_one_letter_code
_entity_poly.pdbx_strand_id
1 'polypeptide(L)'
;MRTYLDHNATAPLRPEARTAMLAAMDVVGNPSSVHAEGRAAKGVVEKARAQLAEAVGAPNADIVFTSGATEAAALALAGRGLKAAPIEHDAVHAWIDPVLPVVDGAVMVDDPGACALQLANSETGILQDLPQGLAVSDITQGFGRVPFSFSWSGIGMVFLSAHKFGGPKGVGALIFPQGTDIASQIKGGGQEMGRRSGTENVIAIAGMGAAAVAAQADLAAGAWDRVAKLRNILEKAIEAAENSTIFVGKDQSRLPNTSCFVTPGWKGETQVMAMDLAGFAVSAGSACSSGKVKVSRVLRAVGLDDDQAAGALRVSLGLDTTEEEVMRFVQAWTEKRARRRAA
;
A
#
# COMPACT_ATOMS: atom_id res chain seq x y z
N MET A 1 -12.59 -1.13 24.20
CA MET A 1 -12.49 -0.11 23.12
C MET A 1 -11.96 -0.82 21.88
N ARG A 2 -12.47 -0.49 20.68
CA ARG A 2 -12.01 -1.12 19.44
C ARG A 2 -10.68 -0.51 19.01
N THR A 3 -9.72 -1.34 18.60
CA THR A 3 -8.41 -0.92 18.10
C THR A 3 -8.25 -1.35 16.64
N TYR A 4 -7.83 -0.43 15.77
CA TYR A 4 -7.68 -0.68 14.33
C TYR A 4 -6.22 -1.00 14.01
N LEU A 5 -5.94 -2.23 13.56
CA LEU A 5 -4.60 -2.75 13.24
C LEU A 5 -4.56 -3.34 11.82
N ASP A 6 -5.30 -2.74 10.88
CA ASP A 6 -5.35 -3.15 9.46
C ASP A 6 -4.98 -1.99 8.51
N HIS A 7 -3.98 -1.17 8.90
CA HIS A 7 -3.50 -0.03 8.14
C HIS A 7 -2.91 -0.38 6.76
N ASN A 8 -2.51 -1.63 6.50
CA ASN A 8 -2.09 -2.08 5.18
C ASN A 8 -3.28 -2.29 4.23
N ALA A 9 -4.50 -2.54 4.75
CA ALA A 9 -5.71 -2.57 3.94
C ALA A 9 -6.19 -1.16 3.59
N THR A 10 -6.32 -0.27 4.58
CA THR A 10 -6.59 1.16 4.38
C THR A 10 -6.19 1.94 5.63
N ALA A 11 -5.75 3.18 5.48
CA ALA A 11 -5.54 4.09 6.59
C ALA A 11 -6.80 4.94 6.87
N PRO A 12 -7.00 5.41 8.11
CA PRO A 12 -7.96 6.48 8.41
C PRO A 12 -7.64 7.75 7.61
N LEU A 13 -8.69 8.52 7.26
CA LEU A 13 -8.53 9.80 6.57
C LEU A 13 -7.87 10.81 7.51
N ARG A 14 -6.74 11.38 7.07
CA ARG A 14 -6.00 12.41 7.80
C ARG A 14 -6.79 13.72 7.91
N PRO A 15 -6.60 14.50 8.99
CA PRO A 15 -7.23 15.82 9.14
C PRO A 15 -6.89 16.78 7.99
N GLU A 16 -5.65 16.79 7.51
CA GLU A 16 -5.19 17.64 6.41
C GLU A 16 -5.93 17.30 5.11
N ALA A 17 -6.05 16.00 4.82
CA ALA A 17 -6.80 15.50 3.67
C ALA A 17 -8.28 15.87 3.76
N ARG A 18 -8.90 15.70 4.93
CA ARG A 18 -10.29 16.10 5.17
C ARG A 18 -10.49 17.59 4.94
N THR A 19 -9.63 18.44 5.50
CA THR A 19 -9.72 19.89 5.34
C THR A 19 -9.58 20.30 3.87
N ALA A 20 -8.63 19.72 3.14
CA ALA A 20 -8.46 19.99 1.71
C ALA A 20 -9.65 19.53 0.87
N MET A 21 -10.24 18.37 1.20
CA MET A 21 -11.45 17.87 0.54
C MET A 21 -12.66 18.78 0.79
N LEU A 22 -12.87 19.23 2.03
CA LEU A 22 -13.98 20.13 2.36
C LEU A 22 -13.85 21.46 1.62
N ALA A 23 -12.65 22.06 1.60
CA ALA A 23 -12.41 23.28 0.83
C ALA A 23 -12.62 23.08 -0.68
N ALA A 24 -12.29 21.90 -1.21
CA ALA A 24 -12.52 21.58 -2.61
C ALA A 24 -14.00 21.34 -2.96
N MET A 25 -14.86 20.98 -1.99
CA MET A 25 -16.31 20.84 -2.22
C MET A 25 -16.98 22.18 -2.54
N ASP A 26 -16.43 23.29 -2.05
CA ASP A 26 -16.93 24.64 -2.32
C ASP A 26 -16.52 25.15 -3.71
N VAL A 27 -15.62 24.43 -4.42
CA VAL A 27 -15.17 24.78 -5.77
C VAL A 27 -16.05 24.11 -6.82
N VAL A 28 -16.97 24.88 -7.40
CA VAL A 28 -18.03 24.37 -8.30
C VAL A 28 -17.60 24.08 -9.74
N GLY A 29 -16.45 24.62 -10.18
CA GLY A 29 -16.06 24.61 -11.58
C GLY A 29 -15.60 23.23 -12.09
N ASN A 30 -15.76 23.00 -13.39
CA ASN A 30 -15.12 21.89 -14.09
C ASN A 30 -13.71 22.33 -14.54
N PRO A 31 -12.61 21.60 -14.21
CA PRO A 31 -11.25 21.96 -14.61
C PRO A 31 -11.02 22.13 -16.12
N SER A 32 -11.87 21.49 -16.94
CA SER A 32 -11.84 21.61 -18.40
C SER A 32 -12.43 22.94 -18.92
N SER A 33 -13.15 23.68 -18.08
CA SER A 33 -13.78 24.94 -18.47
C SER A 33 -12.82 26.13 -18.44
N VAL A 34 -12.95 27.03 -19.41
CA VAL A 34 -12.08 28.22 -19.53
C VAL A 34 -12.48 29.41 -18.64
N HIS A 35 -13.69 29.41 -18.06
CA HIS A 35 -14.19 30.48 -17.20
C HIS A 35 -13.53 30.46 -15.80
N ALA A 36 -13.81 31.48 -14.97
CA ALA A 36 -13.10 31.70 -13.71
C ALA A 36 -13.20 30.51 -12.73
N GLU A 37 -14.38 29.92 -12.59
CA GLU A 37 -14.63 28.77 -11.73
C GLU A 37 -13.90 27.53 -12.25
N GLY A 38 -13.87 27.32 -13.56
CA GLY A 38 -13.11 26.20 -14.16
C GLY A 38 -11.61 26.35 -13.94
N ARG A 39 -11.07 27.57 -14.10
CA ARG A 39 -9.66 27.86 -13.77
C ARG A 39 -9.36 27.67 -12.28
N ALA A 40 -10.29 28.02 -11.39
CA ALA A 40 -10.15 27.77 -9.95
C ALA A 40 -10.08 26.28 -9.64
N ALA A 41 -10.97 25.46 -10.23
CA ALA A 41 -10.95 24.01 -10.10
C ALA A 41 -9.66 23.38 -10.66
N LYS A 42 -9.20 23.84 -11.82
CA LYS A 42 -7.91 23.45 -12.39
C LYS A 42 -6.74 23.82 -11.45
N GLY A 43 -6.78 24.99 -10.82
CA GLY A 43 -5.80 25.40 -9.82
C GLY A 43 -5.69 24.45 -8.64
N VAL A 44 -6.82 23.87 -8.18
CA VAL A 44 -6.82 22.84 -7.13
C VAL A 44 -6.13 21.56 -7.59
N VAL A 45 -6.42 21.10 -8.81
CA VAL A 45 -5.80 19.90 -9.39
C VAL A 45 -4.28 20.10 -9.55
N GLU A 46 -3.85 21.24 -10.10
CA GLU A 46 -2.43 21.53 -10.31
C GLU A 46 -1.67 21.71 -9.00
N LYS A 47 -2.29 22.32 -7.98
CA LYS A 47 -1.72 22.38 -6.63
C LYS A 47 -1.48 20.98 -6.06
N ALA A 48 -2.48 20.09 -6.15
CA ALA A 48 -2.34 18.73 -5.66
C ALA A 48 -1.29 17.93 -6.47
N ARG A 49 -1.20 18.17 -7.78
CA ARG A 49 -0.17 17.58 -8.65
C ARG A 49 1.23 18.01 -8.20
N ALA A 50 1.44 19.29 -7.93
CA ALA A 50 2.70 19.81 -7.41
C ALA A 50 3.05 19.23 -6.03
N GLN A 51 2.08 19.17 -5.11
CA GLN A 51 2.25 18.56 -3.80
C GLN A 51 2.68 17.09 -3.89
N LEU A 52 2.05 16.32 -4.78
CA LEU A 52 2.41 14.91 -4.97
C LEU A 52 3.78 14.76 -5.64
N ALA A 53 4.10 15.60 -6.64
CA ALA A 53 5.41 15.62 -7.29
C ALA A 53 6.55 15.88 -6.31
N GLU A 54 6.38 16.86 -5.42
CA GLU A 54 7.34 17.14 -4.36
C GLU A 54 7.43 15.97 -3.36
N ALA A 55 6.29 15.48 -2.88
CA ALA A 55 6.23 14.43 -1.88
C ALA A 55 6.83 13.08 -2.35
N VAL A 56 6.75 12.77 -3.65
CA VAL A 56 7.35 11.56 -4.23
C VAL A 56 8.77 11.81 -4.76
N GLY A 57 9.30 13.03 -4.64
CA GLY A 57 10.62 13.40 -5.15
C GLY A 57 10.70 13.29 -6.68
N ALA A 58 9.72 13.82 -7.39
CA ALA A 58 9.58 13.76 -8.84
C ALA A 58 9.25 15.14 -9.48
N PRO A 59 10.03 16.21 -9.23
CA PRO A 59 9.69 17.56 -9.67
C PRO A 59 9.59 17.73 -11.20
N ASN A 60 10.22 16.84 -11.97
CA ASN A 60 10.24 16.86 -13.44
C ASN A 60 9.49 15.67 -14.06
N ALA A 61 8.62 14.99 -13.29
CA ALA A 61 7.83 13.87 -13.79
C ALA A 61 6.44 14.31 -14.24
N ASP A 62 5.89 13.59 -15.22
CA ASP A 62 4.46 13.64 -15.49
C ASP A 62 3.74 12.80 -14.43
N ILE A 63 2.58 13.31 -13.98
CA ILE A 63 1.69 12.64 -13.04
C ILE A 63 0.33 12.51 -13.72
N VAL A 64 -0.27 11.32 -13.67
CA VAL A 64 -1.64 11.07 -14.09
C VAL A 64 -2.46 10.60 -12.90
N PHE A 65 -3.51 11.35 -12.55
CA PHE A 65 -4.46 10.92 -11.53
C PHE A 65 -5.37 9.81 -12.06
N THR A 66 -5.61 8.81 -11.23
CA THR A 66 -6.44 7.62 -11.51
C THR A 66 -7.42 7.39 -10.36
N SER A 67 -8.34 6.43 -10.46
CA SER A 67 -9.22 6.06 -9.35
C SER A 67 -8.53 5.27 -8.22
N GLY A 68 -7.27 4.86 -8.40
CA GLY A 68 -6.51 4.09 -7.42
C GLY A 68 -5.35 3.33 -8.04
N ALA A 69 -4.56 2.64 -7.21
CA ALA A 69 -3.40 1.87 -7.66
C ALA A 69 -3.77 0.78 -8.69
N THR A 70 -4.97 0.20 -8.63
CA THR A 70 -5.42 -0.79 -9.62
C THR A 70 -5.56 -0.21 -11.02
N GLU A 71 -6.13 0.99 -11.16
CA GLU A 71 -6.23 1.68 -12.45
C GLU A 71 -4.85 2.18 -12.90
N ALA A 72 -4.03 2.67 -11.98
CA ALA A 72 -2.66 3.07 -12.29
C ALA A 72 -1.79 1.90 -12.77
N ALA A 73 -1.94 0.71 -12.19
CA ALA A 73 -1.29 -0.52 -12.66
C ALA A 73 -1.75 -0.87 -14.08
N ALA A 74 -3.05 -0.84 -14.37
CA ALA A 74 -3.55 -1.05 -15.73
C ALA A 74 -2.89 -0.09 -16.75
N LEU A 75 -2.83 1.19 -16.40
CA LEU A 75 -2.21 2.22 -17.24
C LEU A 75 -0.70 2.01 -17.42
N ALA A 76 -0.01 1.55 -16.38
CA ALA A 76 1.43 1.34 -16.39
C ALA A 76 1.87 0.05 -17.09
N LEU A 77 1.02 -0.99 -17.12
CA LEU A 77 1.43 -2.36 -17.48
C LEU A 77 0.83 -2.87 -18.78
N ALA A 78 -0.36 -2.40 -19.17
CA ALA A 78 -1.10 -2.94 -20.31
C ALA A 78 -0.28 -2.91 -21.61
N GLY A 79 -0.13 -4.09 -22.24
CA GLY A 79 0.54 -4.24 -23.54
C GLY A 79 2.06 -4.11 -23.52
N ARG A 80 2.71 -4.05 -22.35
CA ARG A 80 4.17 -3.86 -22.25
C ARG A 80 4.98 -5.15 -22.15
N GLY A 81 4.34 -6.30 -21.92
CA GLY A 81 5.02 -7.60 -21.83
C GLY A 81 6.06 -7.68 -20.70
N LEU A 82 5.85 -6.93 -19.62
CA LEU A 82 6.72 -6.95 -18.44
C LEU A 82 6.56 -8.25 -17.66
N LYS A 83 7.51 -8.55 -16.78
CA LYS A 83 7.54 -9.72 -15.88
C LYS A 83 7.43 -9.26 -14.43
N ALA A 84 6.85 -10.09 -13.57
CA ALA A 84 6.70 -9.80 -12.15
C ALA A 84 6.86 -11.07 -11.31
N ALA A 85 6.94 -10.90 -9.99
CA ALA A 85 6.99 -12.01 -9.04
C ALA A 85 5.58 -12.44 -8.59
N PRO A 86 5.39 -13.70 -8.15
CA PRO A 86 4.13 -14.18 -7.57
C PRO A 86 3.66 -13.41 -6.34
N ILE A 87 4.55 -12.64 -5.70
CA ILE A 87 4.26 -11.85 -4.50
C ILE A 87 3.59 -10.50 -4.80
N GLU A 88 3.47 -10.09 -6.07
CA GLU A 88 2.82 -8.83 -6.46
C GLU A 88 1.32 -8.79 -6.11
N HIS A 89 0.74 -7.60 -6.09
CA HIS A 89 -0.70 -7.42 -5.90
C HIS A 89 -1.50 -7.95 -7.09
N ASP A 90 -2.75 -8.37 -6.87
CA ASP A 90 -3.66 -8.82 -7.94
C ASP A 90 -3.83 -7.81 -9.08
N ALA A 91 -3.69 -6.53 -8.77
CA ALA A 91 -3.72 -5.44 -9.75
C ALA A 91 -2.58 -5.55 -10.78
N VAL A 92 -1.42 -6.11 -10.41
CA VAL A 92 -0.28 -6.33 -11.30
C VAL A 92 -0.45 -7.65 -12.04
N HIS A 93 -0.83 -8.72 -11.33
CA HIS A 93 -1.08 -10.06 -11.91
C HIS A 93 -2.16 -10.08 -13.00
N ALA A 94 -3.08 -9.13 -12.97
CA ALA A 94 -4.08 -8.99 -14.03
C ALA A 94 -3.47 -8.66 -15.41
N TRP A 95 -2.21 -8.20 -15.46
CA TRP A 95 -1.54 -7.73 -16.68
C TRP A 95 -0.22 -8.43 -16.98
N ILE A 96 0.34 -9.14 -16.02
CA ILE A 96 1.70 -9.69 -16.07
C ILE A 96 1.72 -11.13 -15.57
N ASP A 97 2.48 -11.97 -16.27
CA ASP A 97 2.77 -13.33 -15.82
C ASP A 97 3.78 -13.33 -14.66
N PRO A 98 3.48 -14.03 -13.54
CA PRO A 98 4.34 -14.06 -12.36
C PRO A 98 5.48 -15.07 -12.49
N VAL A 99 6.49 -14.73 -13.28
CA VAL A 99 7.61 -15.62 -13.63
C VAL A 99 8.90 -15.34 -12.88
N LEU A 100 9.02 -14.21 -12.19
CA LEU A 100 10.26 -13.86 -11.47
C LEU A 100 10.39 -14.72 -10.21
N PRO A 101 11.58 -15.30 -9.96
CA PRO A 101 11.79 -16.13 -8.78
C PRO A 101 11.86 -15.29 -7.51
N VAL A 102 11.42 -15.90 -6.41
CA VAL A 102 11.47 -15.33 -5.06
C VAL A 102 12.35 -16.24 -4.21
N VAL A 103 13.39 -15.66 -3.61
CA VAL A 103 14.33 -16.35 -2.72
C VAL A 103 14.26 -15.69 -1.36
N ASP A 104 13.85 -16.44 -0.35
CA ASP A 104 13.66 -15.94 1.01
C ASP A 104 12.82 -14.65 1.08
N GLY A 105 11.86 -14.46 0.18
CA GLY A 105 11.01 -13.25 0.13
C GLY A 105 11.56 -12.07 -0.67
N ALA A 106 12.79 -12.14 -1.16
CA ALA A 106 13.36 -11.19 -2.11
C ALA A 106 13.11 -11.64 -3.56
N VAL A 107 12.72 -10.72 -4.43
CA VAL A 107 12.52 -10.99 -5.86
C VAL A 107 13.84 -10.85 -6.60
N MET A 108 14.17 -11.84 -7.42
CA MET A 108 15.34 -11.78 -8.28
C MET A 108 14.98 -11.09 -9.60
N VAL A 109 15.69 -10.01 -9.91
CA VAL A 109 15.47 -9.19 -11.12
C VAL A 109 16.75 -9.18 -11.96
N ASP A 110 16.75 -9.96 -13.05
CA ASP A 110 17.90 -10.04 -13.97
C ASP A 110 17.88 -8.92 -15.04
N ASP A 111 16.69 -8.54 -15.52
CA ASP A 111 16.48 -7.48 -16.51
C ASP A 111 15.48 -6.44 -15.96
N PRO A 112 15.96 -5.42 -15.23
CA PRO A 112 15.09 -4.41 -14.63
C PRO A 112 14.15 -3.73 -15.64
N GLY A 113 14.63 -3.46 -16.86
CA GLY A 113 13.87 -2.77 -17.90
C GLY A 113 12.68 -3.56 -18.44
N ALA A 114 12.61 -4.85 -18.13
CA ALA A 114 11.50 -5.74 -18.47
C ALA A 114 10.67 -6.16 -17.25
N CYS A 115 10.87 -5.57 -16.07
CA CYS A 115 10.26 -6.03 -14.82
C CYS A 115 9.38 -4.97 -14.13
N ALA A 116 8.34 -5.46 -13.45
CA ALA A 116 7.58 -4.75 -12.44
C ALA A 116 7.85 -5.36 -11.06
N LEU A 117 8.11 -4.51 -10.06
CA LEU A 117 8.43 -4.94 -8.70
C LEU A 117 7.88 -3.96 -7.66
N GLN A 118 7.08 -4.44 -6.71
CA GLN A 118 6.61 -3.62 -5.60
C GLN A 118 7.77 -3.20 -4.68
N LEU A 119 7.70 -1.99 -4.12
CA LEU A 119 8.65 -1.52 -3.10
C LEU A 119 8.51 -2.29 -1.79
N ALA A 120 7.29 -2.63 -1.41
CA ALA A 120 6.99 -3.26 -0.13
C ALA A 120 5.78 -4.20 -0.24
N ASN A 121 5.91 -5.42 0.28
CA ASN A 121 4.82 -6.37 0.24
C ASN A 121 3.70 -6.02 1.22
N SER A 122 2.46 -6.01 0.74
CA SER A 122 1.30 -5.64 1.55
C SER A 122 0.91 -6.67 2.62
N GLU A 123 1.27 -7.95 2.43
CA GLU A 123 0.99 -9.03 3.36
C GLU A 123 2.08 -9.14 4.43
N THR A 124 3.33 -9.29 4.01
CA THR A 124 4.48 -9.58 4.89
C THR A 124 5.20 -8.34 5.39
N GLY A 125 5.07 -7.22 4.68
CA GLY A 125 5.84 -6.02 4.90
C GLY A 125 7.27 -6.07 4.36
N ILE A 126 7.72 -7.18 3.77
CA ILE A 126 9.08 -7.31 3.23
C ILE A 126 9.33 -6.22 2.17
N LEU A 127 10.43 -5.50 2.34
CA LEU A 127 10.92 -4.49 1.41
C LEU A 127 11.74 -5.16 0.31
N GLN A 128 11.55 -4.73 -0.92
CA GLN A 128 12.32 -5.20 -2.06
C GLN A 128 13.41 -4.18 -2.40
N ASP A 129 14.57 -4.67 -2.81
CA ASP A 129 15.60 -3.83 -3.40
C ASP A 129 15.20 -3.49 -4.83
N LEU A 130 14.94 -2.22 -5.09
CA LEU A 130 14.52 -1.75 -6.41
C LEU A 130 15.76 -1.42 -7.26
N PRO A 131 16.10 -2.21 -8.29
CA PRO A 131 17.26 -1.93 -9.12
C PRO A 131 17.04 -0.70 -10.01
N GLN A 132 18.12 0.04 -10.30
CA GLN A 132 18.07 1.10 -11.30
C GLN A 132 17.66 0.55 -12.67
N GLY A 133 16.88 1.33 -13.42
CA GLY A 133 16.35 0.90 -14.72
C GLY A 133 15.11 0.01 -14.62
N LEU A 134 14.58 -0.27 -13.43
CA LEU A 134 13.33 -1.01 -13.26
C LEU A 134 12.19 -0.34 -14.02
N ALA A 135 11.42 -1.10 -14.80
CA ALA A 135 10.40 -0.52 -15.67
C ALA A 135 9.24 0.11 -14.90
N VAL A 136 8.73 -0.59 -13.88
CA VAL A 136 7.58 -0.15 -13.07
C VAL A 136 7.74 -0.60 -11.61
N SER A 137 7.36 0.26 -10.65
CA SER A 137 7.23 -0.15 -9.25
C SER A 137 5.89 0.22 -8.64
N ASP A 138 5.29 -0.73 -7.93
CA ASP A 138 4.19 -0.46 -6.99
C ASP A 138 4.77 0.08 -5.67
N ILE A 139 4.65 1.38 -5.43
CA ILE A 139 5.13 2.00 -4.18
C ILE A 139 4.02 2.16 -3.14
N THR A 140 2.83 1.61 -3.39
CA THR A 140 1.59 1.82 -2.63
C THR A 140 1.72 1.56 -1.12
N GLN A 141 2.51 0.56 -0.72
CA GLN A 141 2.70 0.22 0.69
C GLN A 141 3.89 0.92 1.35
N GLY A 142 4.87 1.38 0.56
CA GLY A 142 6.07 2.04 1.07
C GLY A 142 5.95 3.56 1.15
N PHE A 143 5.18 4.19 0.26
CA PHE A 143 5.06 5.64 0.20
C PHE A 143 4.59 6.24 1.54
N GLY A 144 5.36 7.19 2.06
CA GLY A 144 5.11 7.84 3.35
C GLY A 144 5.38 6.95 4.57
N ARG A 145 5.96 5.76 4.41
CA ARG A 145 6.37 4.83 5.50
C ARG A 145 7.85 4.53 5.51
N VAL A 146 8.47 4.53 4.34
CA VAL A 146 9.91 4.34 4.15
C VAL A 146 10.45 5.40 3.20
N PRO A 147 11.74 5.78 3.32
CA PRO A 147 12.38 6.70 2.39
C PRO A 147 12.28 6.20 0.95
N PHE A 148 11.76 7.05 0.07
CA PHE A 148 11.69 6.82 -1.36
C PHE A 148 11.71 8.18 -2.06
N SER A 149 12.37 8.25 -3.21
CA SER A 149 12.20 9.37 -4.14
C SER A 149 12.31 8.83 -5.56
N PHE A 150 11.51 9.39 -6.47
CA PHE A 150 11.51 8.95 -7.86
C PHE A 150 12.81 9.32 -8.56
N SER A 151 13.27 10.58 -8.40
CA SER A 151 14.41 11.15 -9.14
C SER A 151 15.71 10.35 -9.00
N TRP A 152 16.04 9.85 -7.82
CA TRP A 152 17.25 9.06 -7.57
C TRP A 152 17.05 7.53 -7.68
N SER A 153 15.81 7.05 -7.80
CA SER A 153 15.52 5.61 -7.89
C SER A 153 15.92 5.00 -9.24
N GLY A 154 15.91 5.80 -10.31
CA GLY A 154 16.14 5.32 -11.67
C GLY A 154 15.02 4.43 -12.22
N ILE A 155 13.84 4.42 -11.60
CA ILE A 155 12.68 3.61 -12.00
C ILE A 155 11.90 4.33 -13.11
N GLY A 156 11.45 3.58 -14.11
CA GLY A 156 10.73 4.09 -15.27
C GLY A 156 9.32 4.59 -14.96
N MET A 157 8.55 3.93 -14.09
CA MET A 157 7.25 4.40 -13.63
C MET A 157 6.98 3.94 -12.21
N VAL A 158 6.27 4.75 -11.42
CA VAL A 158 5.78 4.31 -10.11
C VAL A 158 4.32 4.66 -9.93
N PHE A 159 3.58 3.83 -9.19
CA PHE A 159 2.19 4.13 -8.86
C PHE A 159 1.86 3.92 -7.39
N LEU A 160 0.81 4.60 -6.94
CA LEU A 160 0.39 4.63 -5.55
C LEU A 160 -1.10 4.94 -5.41
N SER A 161 -1.66 4.67 -4.21
CA SER A 161 -3.06 4.96 -3.89
C SER A 161 -3.21 5.72 -2.57
N ALA A 162 -4.02 6.79 -2.60
CA ALA A 162 -4.13 7.76 -1.52
C ALA A 162 -4.53 7.17 -0.16
N HIS A 163 -5.45 6.21 -0.18
CA HIS A 163 -5.98 5.63 1.05
C HIS A 163 -4.97 4.80 1.87
N LYS A 164 -3.76 4.54 1.37
CA LYS A 164 -2.71 3.82 2.13
C LYS A 164 -1.88 4.74 3.02
N PHE A 165 -1.85 6.03 2.71
CA PHE A 165 -1.12 7.06 3.46
C PHE A 165 -2.06 8.13 4.05
N GLY A 166 -3.34 7.81 4.18
CA GLY A 166 -4.34 8.63 4.88
C GLY A 166 -5.08 9.65 4.01
N GLY A 167 -5.01 9.52 2.69
CA GLY A 167 -5.89 10.23 1.76
C GLY A 167 -7.24 9.51 1.55
N PRO A 168 -8.13 10.07 0.72
CA PRO A 168 -9.42 9.44 0.43
C PRO A 168 -9.27 8.17 -0.42
N LYS A 169 -10.26 7.27 -0.31
CA LYS A 169 -10.43 6.18 -1.27
C LYS A 169 -10.92 6.74 -2.61
N GLY A 170 -10.68 6.01 -3.70
CA GLY A 170 -11.14 6.40 -5.04
C GLY A 170 -10.24 7.42 -5.76
N VAL A 171 -8.98 7.54 -5.33
CA VAL A 171 -7.94 8.27 -6.05
C VAL A 171 -6.56 7.62 -5.88
N GLY A 172 -5.79 7.64 -6.96
CA GLY A 172 -4.40 7.20 -7.02
C GLY A 172 -3.65 7.98 -8.09
N ALA A 173 -2.39 7.62 -8.32
CA ALA A 173 -1.57 8.28 -9.33
C ALA A 173 -0.57 7.31 -9.95
N LEU A 174 -0.28 7.55 -11.24
CA LEU A 174 0.87 7.04 -11.94
C LEU A 174 1.85 8.19 -12.17
N ILE A 175 3.13 7.97 -11.85
CA ILE A 175 4.22 8.93 -11.97
C ILE A 175 5.28 8.34 -12.91
N PHE A 176 5.75 9.13 -13.88
CA PHE A 176 6.65 8.66 -14.94
C PHE A 176 7.43 9.83 -15.58
N PRO A 177 8.53 9.57 -16.32
CA PRO A 177 9.32 10.61 -16.94
C PRO A 177 8.48 11.48 -17.87
N GLN A 178 8.69 12.79 -17.81
CA GLN A 178 8.04 13.74 -18.69
C GLN A 178 8.27 13.37 -20.16
N GLY A 179 7.22 13.50 -20.97
CA GLY A 179 7.29 13.18 -22.40
C GLY A 179 7.19 11.69 -22.72
N THR A 180 6.96 10.82 -21.73
CA THR A 180 6.62 9.42 -22.01
C THR A 180 5.21 9.32 -22.60
N ASP A 181 5.10 8.62 -23.72
CA ASP A 181 3.82 8.25 -24.31
C ASP A 181 3.22 7.03 -23.59
N ILE A 182 2.02 7.21 -23.06
CA ILE A 182 1.28 6.16 -22.37
C ILE A 182 -0.08 5.99 -23.03
N ALA A 183 -0.38 4.77 -23.47
CA ALA A 183 -1.65 4.43 -24.10
C ALA A 183 -2.79 4.48 -23.07
N SER A 184 -3.75 5.36 -23.30
CA SER A 184 -4.93 5.50 -22.43
C SER A 184 -5.78 4.24 -22.40
N GLN A 185 -6.10 3.78 -21.19
CA GLN A 185 -7.04 2.69 -20.94
C GLN A 185 -8.50 3.20 -20.89
N ILE A 186 -8.70 4.46 -20.48
CA ILE A 186 -10.01 5.12 -20.42
C ILE A 186 -10.03 6.25 -21.47
N LYS A 187 -10.61 5.94 -22.63
CA LYS A 187 -10.69 6.84 -23.79
C LYS A 187 -11.88 7.80 -23.66
N GLY A 188 -11.76 9.01 -24.21
CA GLY A 188 -12.79 10.04 -24.09
C GLY A 188 -12.23 11.46 -24.25
N GLY A 189 -12.69 12.38 -23.38
CA GLY A 189 -12.52 13.84 -23.51
C GLY A 189 -11.11 14.41 -23.29
N GLY A 190 -10.09 13.57 -23.18
CA GLY A 190 -8.69 14.03 -23.19
C GLY A 190 -8.19 14.63 -21.87
N GLN A 191 -8.88 14.42 -20.75
CA GLN A 191 -8.38 14.77 -19.41
C GLN A 191 -7.03 14.09 -19.11
N GLU A 192 -6.31 14.61 -18.11
CA GLU A 192 -4.97 14.16 -17.73
C GLU A 192 -4.02 14.05 -18.96
N MET A 193 -4.00 15.11 -19.77
CA MET A 193 -3.17 15.23 -20.98
C MET A 193 -3.43 14.11 -22.01
N GLY A 194 -4.68 13.67 -22.15
CA GLY A 194 -5.07 12.60 -23.06
C GLY A 194 -4.86 11.18 -22.52
N ARG A 195 -4.24 11.03 -21.34
CA ARG A 195 -3.80 9.73 -20.81
C ARG A 195 -4.87 9.04 -19.97
N ARG A 196 -5.83 9.79 -19.41
CA ARG A 196 -6.94 9.25 -18.60
C ARG A 196 -8.16 10.16 -18.70
N SER A 197 -9.18 9.74 -19.44
CA SER A 197 -10.40 10.54 -19.65
C SER A 197 -11.38 10.48 -18.48
N GLY A 198 -12.29 11.46 -18.45
CA GLY A 198 -13.34 11.63 -17.45
C GLY A 198 -13.04 12.82 -16.55
N THR A 199 -14.09 13.58 -16.21
CA THR A 199 -13.99 14.76 -15.33
C THR A 199 -13.18 14.44 -14.08
N GLU A 200 -12.21 15.28 -13.76
CA GLU A 200 -11.30 15.08 -12.66
C GLU A 200 -12.04 15.09 -11.33
N ASN A 201 -11.71 14.14 -10.45
CA ASN A 201 -12.25 14.11 -9.09
C ASN A 201 -11.51 15.14 -8.22
N VAL A 202 -11.82 16.43 -8.42
CA VAL A 202 -11.15 17.58 -7.79
C VAL A 202 -11.06 17.42 -6.26
N ILE A 203 -12.14 16.94 -5.63
CA ILE A 203 -12.21 16.73 -4.18
C ILE A 203 -11.20 15.67 -3.74
N ALA A 204 -11.19 14.50 -4.38
CA ALA A 204 -10.29 13.42 -3.97
C ALA A 204 -8.82 13.77 -4.29
N ILE A 205 -8.57 14.42 -5.44
CA ILE A 205 -7.25 14.90 -5.84
C ILE A 205 -6.69 15.90 -4.80
N ALA A 206 -7.50 16.87 -4.35
CA ALA A 206 -7.11 17.79 -3.29
C ALA A 206 -6.74 17.07 -1.97
N GLY A 207 -7.57 16.10 -1.57
CA GLY A 207 -7.31 15.27 -0.38
C GLY A 207 -6.04 14.44 -0.51
N MET A 208 -5.76 13.89 -1.70
CA MET A 208 -4.55 13.12 -1.97
C MET A 208 -3.29 13.98 -1.86
N GLY A 209 -3.27 15.17 -2.46
CA GLY A 209 -2.14 16.09 -2.38
C GLY A 209 -1.81 16.48 -0.93
N ALA A 210 -2.82 16.83 -0.14
CA ALA A 210 -2.65 17.16 1.27
C ALA A 210 -2.18 15.95 2.11
N ALA A 211 -2.73 14.76 1.86
CA ALA A 211 -2.29 13.54 2.53
C ALA A 211 -0.83 13.19 2.21
N ALA A 212 -0.40 13.40 0.96
CA ALA A 212 0.97 13.11 0.52
C ALA A 212 1.99 13.99 1.27
N VAL A 213 1.71 15.30 1.39
CA VAL A 213 2.54 16.23 2.15
C VAL A 213 2.63 15.81 3.62
N ALA A 214 1.49 15.54 4.25
CA ALA A 214 1.45 15.16 5.66
C ALA A 214 2.18 13.82 5.91
N ALA A 215 2.04 12.85 5.01
CA ALA A 215 2.71 11.55 5.13
C ALA A 215 4.24 11.66 5.02
N GLN A 216 4.74 12.54 4.15
CA GLN A 216 6.18 12.80 4.05
C GLN A 216 6.71 13.57 5.26
N ALA A 217 5.92 14.50 5.83
CA ALA A 217 6.31 15.21 7.04
C ALA A 217 6.51 14.25 8.22
N ASP A 218 5.60 13.27 8.41
CA ASP A 218 5.75 12.26 9.46
C ASP A 218 6.97 11.36 9.24
N LEU A 219 7.23 10.99 7.99
CA LEU A 219 8.41 10.22 7.63
C LEU A 219 9.70 10.99 7.95
N ALA A 220 9.78 12.27 7.55
CA ALA A 220 10.91 13.15 7.83
C ALA A 220 11.10 13.39 9.33
N ALA A 221 10.01 13.41 10.11
CA ALA A 221 10.06 13.53 11.57
C ALA A 221 10.45 12.22 12.30
N GLY A 222 10.68 11.12 11.57
CA GLY A 222 11.04 9.82 12.17
C GLY A 222 9.87 9.14 12.90
N ALA A 223 8.62 9.52 12.62
CA ALA A 223 7.45 9.00 13.34
C ALA A 223 7.32 7.46 13.23
N TRP A 224 7.80 6.89 12.13
CA TRP A 224 7.77 5.45 11.89
C TRP A 224 8.78 4.65 12.72
N ASP A 225 9.83 5.26 13.27
CA ASP A 225 10.78 4.58 14.15
C ASP A 225 10.10 4.10 15.44
N ARG A 226 9.17 4.93 15.96
CA ARG A 226 8.33 4.58 17.11
C ARG A 226 7.43 3.38 16.75
N VAL A 227 6.83 3.39 15.57
CA VAL A 227 5.96 2.31 15.10
C VAL A 227 6.75 1.01 14.90
N ALA A 228 7.98 1.08 14.38
CA ALA A 228 8.89 -0.07 14.27
C ALA A 228 9.18 -0.70 15.65
N LYS A 229 9.41 0.13 16.68
CA LYS A 229 9.57 -0.34 18.06
C LYS A 229 8.31 -1.06 18.55
N LEU A 230 7.13 -0.51 18.30
CA LEU A 230 5.86 -1.15 18.67
C LEU A 230 5.62 -2.47 17.95
N ARG A 231 5.93 -2.56 16.64
CA ARG A 231 5.89 -3.80 15.88
C ARG A 231 6.82 -4.85 16.51
N ASN A 232 8.02 -4.46 16.90
CA ASN A 232 8.96 -5.38 17.56
C ASN A 232 8.49 -5.82 18.95
N ILE A 233 7.84 -4.94 19.72
CA ILE A 233 7.22 -5.27 21.03
C ILE A 233 6.11 -6.31 20.83
N LEU A 234 5.22 -6.07 19.86
CA LEU A 234 4.16 -7.01 19.47
C LEU A 234 4.73 -8.41 19.18
N GLU A 235 5.74 -8.48 18.29
CA GLU A 235 6.33 -9.76 17.89
C GLU A 235 6.99 -10.48 19.07
N LYS A 236 7.80 -9.78 19.88
CA LYS A 236 8.45 -10.37 21.05
C LYS A 236 7.46 -10.89 22.09
N ALA A 237 6.38 -10.16 22.32
CA ALA A 237 5.38 -10.53 23.31
C ALA A 237 4.54 -11.75 22.85
N ILE A 238 4.24 -11.85 21.55
CA ILE A 238 3.61 -13.05 20.97
C ILE A 238 4.58 -14.24 21.02
N GLU A 239 5.85 -14.05 20.65
CA GLU A 239 6.88 -15.09 20.69
C GLU A 239 7.06 -15.67 22.10
N ALA A 240 7.04 -14.80 23.13
CA ALA A 240 7.12 -15.22 24.52
C ALA A 240 5.90 -16.03 24.98
N ALA A 241 4.71 -15.78 24.41
CA ALA A 241 3.48 -16.47 24.75
C ALA A 241 3.26 -17.78 23.97
N GLU A 242 3.71 -17.84 22.71
CA GLU A 242 3.54 -18.97 21.82
C GLU A 242 4.78 -19.12 20.92
N ASN A 243 5.74 -19.94 21.38
CA ASN A 243 7.03 -20.16 20.73
C ASN A 243 6.93 -20.89 19.37
N SER A 244 5.78 -21.49 19.04
CA SER A 244 5.54 -22.13 17.74
C SER A 244 5.19 -21.12 16.63
N THR A 245 5.08 -19.84 16.96
CA THR A 245 4.73 -18.77 16.02
C THR A 245 5.89 -18.44 15.09
N ILE A 246 5.64 -18.44 13.78
CA ILE A 246 6.61 -18.09 12.74
C ILE A 246 6.35 -16.65 12.30
N PHE A 247 7.33 -15.76 12.44
CA PHE A 247 7.24 -14.37 11.97
C PHE A 247 7.84 -14.26 10.56
N VAL A 248 6.98 -14.00 9.57
CA VAL A 248 7.38 -13.97 8.16
C VAL A 248 8.27 -12.76 7.91
N GLY A 249 9.46 -13.00 7.37
CA GLY A 249 10.46 -11.97 7.07
C GLY A 249 11.13 -11.35 8.31
N LYS A 250 11.15 -12.03 9.47
CA LYS A 250 11.74 -11.51 10.73
C LYS A 250 13.15 -10.95 10.55
N ASP A 251 13.98 -11.64 9.77
CA ASP A 251 15.39 -11.30 9.55
C ASP A 251 15.63 -10.45 8.29
N GLN A 252 14.57 -9.91 7.68
CA GLN A 252 14.63 -9.09 6.48
C GLN A 252 14.30 -7.63 6.76
N SER A 253 14.66 -6.77 5.81
CA SER A 253 14.16 -5.39 5.78
C SER A 253 12.64 -5.41 5.57
N ARG A 254 11.89 -4.79 6.48
CA ARG A 254 10.43 -4.78 6.48
C ARG A 254 9.89 -3.38 6.76
N LEU A 255 8.66 -3.14 6.31
CA LEU A 255 7.87 -1.99 6.71
C LEU A 255 7.85 -1.88 8.24
N PRO A 256 7.97 -0.65 8.78
CA PRO A 256 8.01 -0.41 10.21
C PRO A 256 6.72 -0.83 10.93
N ASN A 257 5.61 -0.91 10.20
CA ASN A 257 4.29 -1.10 10.79
C ASN A 257 3.72 -2.51 10.65
N THR A 258 4.37 -3.40 9.90
CA THR A 258 3.76 -4.67 9.49
C THR A 258 4.38 -5.84 10.24
N SER A 259 3.52 -6.66 10.83
CA SER A 259 3.86 -8.01 11.29
C SER A 259 2.92 -9.00 10.63
N CYS A 260 3.50 -9.95 9.90
CA CYS A 260 2.81 -11.13 9.40
C CYS A 260 3.37 -12.33 10.14
N PHE A 261 2.51 -13.07 10.83
CA PHE A 261 2.93 -14.24 11.57
C PHE A 261 1.97 -15.39 11.36
N VAL A 262 2.52 -16.60 11.39
CA VAL A 262 1.82 -17.86 11.22
C VAL A 262 1.83 -18.59 12.54
N THR A 263 0.65 -19.04 12.96
CA THR A 263 0.51 -19.84 14.18
C THR A 263 -0.03 -21.22 13.81
N PRO A 264 0.83 -22.25 13.75
CA PRO A 264 0.42 -23.60 13.39
C PRO A 264 -0.77 -24.10 14.21
N GLY A 265 -1.70 -24.80 13.54
CA GLY A 265 -2.92 -25.33 14.14
C GLY A 265 -4.04 -24.30 14.38
N TRP A 266 -3.87 -23.04 13.99
CA TRP A 266 -4.92 -22.02 14.12
C TRP A 266 -5.12 -21.25 12.81
N LYS A 267 -6.21 -21.57 12.10
CA LYS A 267 -6.53 -20.96 10.80
C LYS A 267 -6.66 -19.44 10.91
N GLY A 268 -6.06 -18.70 9.98
CA GLY A 268 -6.03 -17.24 9.95
C GLY A 268 -7.43 -16.61 10.01
N GLU A 269 -8.40 -17.15 9.27
CA GLU A 269 -9.79 -16.67 9.31
C GLU A 269 -10.41 -16.76 10.71
N THR A 270 -10.16 -17.86 11.41
CA THR A 270 -10.66 -18.05 12.78
C THR A 270 -9.94 -17.15 13.78
N GLN A 271 -8.66 -16.82 13.51
CA GLN A 271 -7.93 -15.81 14.29
C GLN A 271 -8.54 -14.41 14.07
N VAL A 272 -8.77 -14.02 12.82
CA VAL A 272 -9.41 -12.73 12.47
C VAL A 272 -10.77 -12.60 13.15
N MET A 273 -11.62 -13.62 13.07
CA MET A 273 -12.92 -13.62 13.76
C MET A 273 -12.78 -13.50 15.28
N ALA A 274 -11.85 -14.27 15.88
CA ALA A 274 -11.62 -14.22 17.32
C ALA A 274 -11.12 -12.85 17.78
N MET A 275 -10.28 -12.19 16.98
CA MET A 275 -9.75 -10.86 17.26
C MET A 275 -10.80 -9.76 17.04
N ASP A 276 -11.65 -9.88 16.01
CA ASP A 276 -12.76 -8.94 15.79
C ASP A 276 -13.76 -8.95 16.95
N LEU A 277 -14.13 -10.15 17.44
CA LEU A 277 -14.95 -10.32 18.65
C LEU A 277 -14.27 -9.77 19.92
N ALA A 278 -12.93 -9.74 19.93
CA ALA A 278 -12.15 -9.13 21.01
C ALA A 278 -11.93 -7.61 20.82
N GLY A 279 -12.46 -7.02 19.74
CA GLY A 279 -12.38 -5.59 19.46
C GLY A 279 -11.15 -5.16 18.65
N PHE A 280 -10.51 -6.06 17.90
CA PHE A 280 -9.35 -5.72 17.06
C PHE A 280 -9.64 -5.96 15.58
N ALA A 281 -9.43 -4.94 14.77
CA ALA A 281 -9.46 -5.08 13.31
C ALA A 281 -8.07 -5.51 12.82
N VAL A 282 -7.97 -6.72 12.27
CA VAL A 282 -6.76 -7.32 11.69
C VAL A 282 -7.13 -8.07 10.41
N SER A 283 -6.15 -8.53 9.65
CA SER A 283 -6.38 -9.27 8.41
C SER A 283 -5.69 -10.63 8.43
N ALA A 284 -6.10 -11.54 7.56
CA ALA A 284 -5.38 -12.79 7.33
C ALA A 284 -4.40 -12.64 6.16
N GLY A 285 -3.38 -13.50 6.08
CA GLY A 285 -2.66 -13.70 4.83
C GLY A 285 -3.64 -14.16 3.75
N SER A 286 -3.57 -13.63 2.52
CA SER A 286 -4.53 -13.85 1.42
C SER A 286 -6.00 -13.48 1.67
N ALA A 287 -6.27 -12.37 2.37
CA ALA A 287 -7.61 -11.76 2.35
C ALA A 287 -7.94 -11.21 0.93
N CYS A 288 -8.37 -12.09 0.01
CA CYS A 288 -8.91 -11.70 -1.28
C CYS A 288 -10.35 -11.18 -1.12
N SER A 289 -10.61 -10.05 -1.78
CA SER A 289 -11.91 -9.39 -1.99
C SER A 289 -12.99 -10.25 -2.68
N SER A 290 -12.70 -11.49 -3.07
CA SER A 290 -13.59 -12.37 -3.85
C SER A 290 -14.38 -13.39 -3.02
N GLY A 291 -14.24 -13.39 -1.69
CA GLY A 291 -15.00 -14.26 -0.79
C GLY A 291 -14.68 -15.76 -0.91
N LYS A 292 -13.67 -16.16 -1.69
CA LYS A 292 -13.14 -17.53 -1.73
C LYS A 292 -11.80 -17.59 -1.02
N VAL A 293 -11.71 -18.46 -0.02
CA VAL A 293 -10.46 -18.79 0.69
C VAL A 293 -9.49 -19.38 -0.33
N LYS A 294 -8.44 -18.65 -0.67
CA LYS A 294 -7.32 -19.16 -1.47
C LYS A 294 -6.08 -19.04 -0.60
N VAL A 295 -5.26 -20.09 -0.58
CA VAL A 295 -3.95 -20.06 0.09
C VAL A 295 -3.10 -18.91 -0.49
N SER A 296 -2.41 -18.18 0.39
CA SER A 296 -1.60 -17.02 -0.03
C SER A 296 -0.46 -17.44 -0.95
N ARG A 297 -0.50 -16.93 -2.18
CA ARG A 297 0.59 -17.03 -3.15
C ARG A 297 1.85 -16.35 -2.62
N VAL A 298 1.70 -15.26 -1.87
CA VAL A 298 2.82 -14.56 -1.25
C VAL A 298 3.50 -15.50 -0.26
N LEU A 299 2.74 -16.12 0.64
CA LEU A 299 3.31 -16.98 1.68
C LEU A 299 3.94 -18.25 1.11
N ARG A 300 3.36 -18.84 0.06
CA ARG A 300 3.99 -19.94 -0.69
C ARG A 300 5.30 -19.52 -1.33
N ALA A 301 5.33 -18.35 -1.97
CA ALA A 301 6.53 -17.84 -2.63
C ALA A 301 7.67 -17.52 -1.66
N VAL A 302 7.37 -17.27 -0.38
CA VAL A 302 8.40 -17.12 0.68
C VAL A 302 8.74 -18.44 1.38
N GLY A 303 8.29 -19.58 0.86
CA GLY A 303 8.69 -20.92 1.31
C GLY A 303 7.80 -21.57 2.35
N LEU A 304 6.63 -21.01 2.67
CA LEU A 304 5.66 -21.65 3.58
C LEU A 304 4.79 -22.65 2.82
N ASP A 305 4.53 -23.80 3.44
CA ASP A 305 3.55 -24.76 2.92
C ASP A 305 2.11 -24.26 3.07
N ASP A 306 1.16 -25.01 2.49
CA ASP A 306 -0.26 -24.63 2.48
C ASP A 306 -0.89 -24.56 3.87
N ASP A 307 -0.49 -25.46 4.77
CA ASP A 307 -1.03 -25.54 6.13
C ASP A 307 -0.51 -24.38 6.98
N GLN A 308 0.77 -24.05 6.84
CA GLN A 308 1.40 -22.88 7.43
C GLN A 308 0.78 -21.59 6.90
N ALA A 309 0.70 -21.43 5.57
CA ALA A 309 0.13 -20.24 4.94
C ALA A 309 -1.33 -20.00 5.35
N ALA A 310 -2.12 -21.06 5.56
CA ALA A 310 -3.50 -20.96 6.05
C ALA A 310 -3.61 -20.46 7.51
N GLY A 311 -2.52 -20.48 8.28
CA GLY A 311 -2.45 -20.02 9.67
C GLY A 311 -2.00 -18.57 9.84
N ALA A 312 -1.89 -17.80 8.76
CA ALA A 312 -1.34 -16.45 8.78
C ALA A 312 -2.30 -15.37 9.30
N LEU A 313 -1.78 -14.51 10.17
CA LEU A 313 -2.40 -13.28 10.62
C LEU A 313 -1.49 -12.09 10.29
N ARG A 314 -2.09 -11.02 9.79
CA ARG A 314 -1.43 -9.74 9.51
C ARG A 314 -1.95 -8.68 10.47
N VAL A 315 -1.02 -8.09 11.20
CA VAL A 315 -1.23 -6.92 12.06
C VAL A 315 -0.43 -5.77 11.45
N SER A 316 -1.12 -4.67 11.13
CA SER A 316 -0.50 -3.49 10.53
C SER A 316 -0.86 -2.23 11.32
N LEU A 317 0.15 -1.66 11.97
CA LEU A 317 0.02 -0.56 12.93
C LEU A 317 -0.11 0.80 12.21
N GLY A 318 -0.68 1.78 12.91
CA GLY A 318 -0.78 3.17 12.49
C GLY A 318 0.15 4.09 13.29
N LEU A 319 0.27 5.34 12.82
CA LEU A 319 1.04 6.38 13.52
C LEU A 319 0.45 6.76 14.88
N ASP A 320 -0.84 6.51 15.11
CA ASP A 320 -1.52 6.78 16.39
C ASP A 320 -1.58 5.53 17.29
N THR A 321 -1.14 4.36 16.81
CA THR A 321 -1.18 3.13 17.62
C THR A 321 -0.31 3.29 18.86
N THR A 322 -0.85 2.90 20.01
CA THR A 322 -0.16 2.99 21.31
C THR A 322 0.40 1.64 21.75
N GLU A 323 1.35 1.67 22.69
CA GLU A 323 1.87 0.45 23.30
C GLU A 323 0.80 -0.30 24.10
N GLU A 324 -0.10 0.42 24.77
CA GLU A 324 -1.23 -0.17 25.49
C GLU A 324 -2.14 -0.95 24.53
N GLU A 325 -2.43 -0.39 23.35
CA GLU A 325 -3.20 -1.06 22.30
C GLU A 325 -2.54 -2.34 21.80
N VAL A 326 -1.22 -2.29 21.60
CA VAL A 326 -0.42 -3.46 21.21
C VAL A 326 -0.48 -4.53 22.30
N MET A 327 -0.28 -4.18 23.57
CA MET A 327 -0.28 -5.14 24.66
C MET A 327 -1.67 -5.72 24.93
N ARG A 328 -2.74 -4.94 24.77
CA ARG A 328 -4.12 -5.45 24.81
C ARG A 328 -4.39 -6.45 23.69
N PHE A 329 -3.88 -6.19 22.48
CA PHE A 329 -3.97 -7.15 21.38
C PHE A 329 -3.24 -8.45 21.72
N VAL A 330 -2.00 -8.37 22.21
CA VAL A 330 -1.20 -9.55 22.60
C VAL A 330 -1.91 -10.37 23.67
N GLN A 331 -2.44 -9.72 24.71
CA GLN A 331 -3.19 -10.38 25.77
C GLN A 331 -4.40 -11.12 25.21
N ALA A 332 -5.24 -10.43 24.42
CA ALA A 332 -6.42 -11.02 23.82
C ALA A 332 -6.07 -12.19 22.91
N TRP A 333 -5.06 -12.04 22.05
CA TRP A 333 -4.58 -13.09 21.16
C TRP A 333 -4.12 -14.32 21.94
N THR A 334 -3.31 -14.12 22.98
CA THR A 334 -2.79 -15.18 23.86
C THR A 334 -3.90 -15.95 24.58
N GLU A 335 -4.88 -15.24 25.15
CA GLU A 335 -6.03 -15.86 25.81
C GLU A 335 -6.84 -16.72 24.84
N LYS A 336 -7.05 -16.25 23.60
CA LYS A 336 -7.77 -17.02 22.57
C LYS A 336 -6.94 -18.23 22.10
N ARG A 337 -5.62 -18.09 21.95
CA ARG A 337 -4.72 -19.20 21.62
C ARG A 337 -4.77 -20.30 22.69
N ALA A 338 -4.70 -19.92 23.97
CA ALA A 338 -4.75 -20.86 25.09
C ALA A 338 -6.06 -21.66 25.10
N ARG A 339 -7.20 -21.00 24.89
CA ARG A 339 -8.50 -21.68 24.78
C ARG A 339 -8.56 -22.64 23.60
N ARG A 340 -7.97 -22.26 22.46
CA ARG A 340 -7.93 -23.10 21.26
C ARG A 340 -7.06 -24.34 21.44
N ARG A 341 -6.00 -24.27 22.24
CA ARG A 341 -5.15 -25.43 22.58
C ARG A 341 -5.84 -26.42 23.53
N ALA A 342 -6.77 -25.93 24.35
CA ALA A 342 -7.50 -26.74 25.32
C ALA A 342 -8.74 -27.45 24.75
N ALA A 343 -9.15 -27.11 23.52
CA ALA A 343 -10.33 -27.64 22.82
C ALA A 343 -9.91 -28.62 21.73
#